data_AF-A0A925YE16-F1
#
_entry.id   AF-A0A925YE16-F1
#
_cell.length_a   1.000
_cell.length_b   1.000
_cell.length_c   1.000
_cell.angle_alpha   90.00
_cell.angle_beta   90.00
_cell.angle_gamma   90.00
#
_symmetry.space_group_name_H-M   'P 1'
#
loop_
_entity.id
_entity.type
_entity.pdbx_description
1 polymer ?
#
loop_
_entity_poly.entity_id
_entity_poly.type
_entity_poly.pdbx_seq_one_letter_code
_entity_poly.pdbx_strand_id
1 'polypeptide(L)'
;MGVTGDIEFDDFSIVFANGTEMEFSHLVADSFVVGDEELPASVYAVKAPADPELENGNRLCGSGDVHYLASWAAPEIGETGFIVAVFTGDAPPQSDAEMCASYAYQ
;
A
#
# COMPACT_ATOMS: atom_id res chain seq x y z
N MET A 1 5.24 -13.39 2.66
CA MET A 1 6.16 -12.24 2.52
C MET A 1 6.51 -12.10 1.06
N GLY A 2 5.84 -11.18 0.36
CA GLY A 2 6.31 -10.72 -0.93
C GLY A 2 7.38 -9.67 -0.70
N VAL A 3 8.51 -9.77 -1.38
CA VAL A 3 9.55 -8.73 -1.37
C VAL A 3 9.27 -7.87 -2.60
N THR A 4 8.78 -6.66 -2.36
CA THR A 4 8.58 -5.60 -3.35
C THR A 4 9.90 -4.96 -3.79
N GLY A 5 10.96 -5.10 -2.99
CA GLY A 5 12.25 -4.43 -3.19
C GLY A 5 12.24 -3.02 -2.58
N ASP A 6 13.23 -2.19 -2.91
CA ASP A 6 13.18 -0.76 -2.65
C ASP A 6 11.99 -0.14 -3.41
N ILE A 7 11.28 0.78 -2.75
CA ILE A 7 10.19 1.53 -3.39
C ILE A 7 10.48 3.02 -3.31
N GLU A 8 10.06 3.74 -4.33
CA GLU A 8 9.90 5.19 -4.26
C GLU A 8 8.42 5.46 -4.00
N PHE A 9 8.11 6.04 -2.84
CA PHE A 9 6.75 6.35 -2.44
C PHE A 9 6.61 7.86 -2.21
N ASP A 10 5.71 8.48 -2.94
CA ASP A 10 5.36 9.89 -2.79
C ASP A 10 3.82 10.06 -2.77
N ASP A 11 3.31 11.29 -2.66
CA ASP A 11 1.87 11.55 -2.56
C ASP A 11 1.11 11.27 -3.87
N PHE A 12 1.85 11.09 -4.97
CA PHE A 12 1.29 10.93 -6.32
C PHE A 12 1.50 9.55 -6.94
N SER A 13 2.49 8.78 -6.50
CA SER A 13 2.74 7.45 -7.04
C SER A 13 3.60 6.60 -6.12
N ILE A 14 3.53 5.28 -6.36
CA ILE A 14 4.49 4.30 -5.87
C ILE A 14 5.21 3.67 -7.05
N VAL A 15 6.55 3.69 -7.01
CA VAL A 15 7.42 3.03 -7.98
C VAL A 15 8.09 1.85 -7.29
N PHE A 16 7.91 0.66 -7.86
CA PHE A 16 8.53 -0.58 -7.38
C PHE A 16 9.93 -0.75 -7.96
N ALA A 17 10.76 -1.57 -7.31
CA ALA A 17 12.15 -1.82 -7.72
C ALA A 17 12.31 -2.31 -9.17
N ASN A 18 11.30 -2.99 -9.74
CA ASN A 18 11.31 -3.42 -11.14
C ASN A 18 10.98 -2.30 -12.14
N GLY A 19 10.77 -1.06 -11.66
CA GLY A 19 10.39 0.11 -12.46
C GLY A 19 8.89 0.21 -12.75
N THR A 20 8.06 -0.68 -12.20
CA THR A 20 6.61 -0.56 -12.32
C THR A 20 6.12 0.59 -11.45
N GLU A 21 5.33 1.49 -12.03
CA GLU A 21 4.74 2.62 -11.34
C GLU A 21 3.23 2.45 -11.23
N MET A 22 2.68 2.82 -10.07
CA MET A 22 1.25 3.01 -9.90
C MET A 22 0.98 4.43 -9.44
N GLU A 23 0.27 5.18 -10.27
CA GLU A 23 -0.16 6.55 -9.96
C GLU A 23 -1.38 6.55 -9.03
N PHE A 24 -1.37 7.46 -8.07
CA PHE A 24 -2.48 7.79 -7.21
C PHE A 24 -3.37 8.85 -7.87
N SER A 25 -4.68 8.68 -7.72
CA SER A 25 -5.66 9.66 -8.18
C SER A 25 -5.79 10.81 -7.19
N HIS A 26 -5.92 10.50 -5.90
CA HIS A 26 -6.05 11.46 -4.80
C HIS A 26 -5.90 10.75 -3.45
N LEU A 27 -5.56 11.53 -2.41
CA LEU A 27 -5.68 11.12 -1.02
C LEU A 27 -7.16 11.04 -0.61
N VAL A 28 -7.54 9.89 -0.08
CA VAL A 28 -8.89 9.53 0.34
C VAL A 28 -9.10 9.80 1.82
N ALA A 29 -8.09 9.46 2.65
CA ALA A 29 -8.11 9.64 4.09
C ALA A 29 -6.69 9.84 4.64
N ASP A 30 -6.60 10.56 5.76
CA ASP A 30 -5.36 10.84 6.53
C ASP A 30 -5.30 10.08 7.88
N SER A 31 -6.24 9.16 8.10
CA SER A 31 -6.29 8.24 9.24
C SER A 31 -6.74 6.86 8.79
N PHE A 32 -6.28 5.83 9.51
CA PHE A 32 -6.60 4.44 9.22
C PHE A 32 -6.62 3.61 10.51
N VAL A 33 -7.53 2.64 10.59
CA VAL A 33 -7.60 1.72 11.73
C VAL A 33 -6.72 0.51 11.46
N VAL A 34 -5.74 0.26 12.33
CA VAL A 34 -4.92 -0.95 12.28
C VAL A 34 -5.19 -1.77 13.54
N GLY A 35 -5.77 -2.94 13.39
CA GLY A 35 -6.33 -3.71 14.50
C GLY A 35 -7.49 -2.97 15.16
N ASP A 36 -7.29 -2.49 16.39
CA ASP A 36 -8.28 -1.74 17.19
C ASP A 36 -7.88 -0.27 17.42
N GLU A 37 -6.76 0.19 16.83
CA GLU A 37 -6.23 1.53 17.03
C GLU A 37 -6.34 2.37 15.75
N GLU A 38 -6.90 3.57 15.88
CA GLU A 38 -6.87 4.58 14.82
C GLU A 38 -5.57 5.36 14.89
N LEU A 39 -4.83 5.38 13.78
CA LEU A 39 -3.53 6.04 13.69
C LEU A 39 -3.40 6.90 12.43
N PRO A 40 -2.50 7.90 12.44
CA PRO A 40 -2.24 8.73 11.26
C PRO A 40 -1.70 7.87 10.13
N ALA A 41 -2.38 7.92 8.98
CA ALA A 41 -2.09 7.07 7.85
C ALA A 41 -2.60 7.72 6.56
N SER A 42 -1.87 7.57 5.47
CA SER A 42 -2.31 8.09 4.18
C SER A 42 -2.97 6.98 3.37
N VAL A 43 -4.24 7.15 3.01
CA VAL A 43 -4.98 6.24 2.13
C VAL A 43 -5.14 6.90 0.77
N TYR A 44 -4.61 6.28 -0.27
CA TYR A 44 -4.64 6.76 -1.65
C TYR A 44 -5.52 5.88 -2.52
N ALA A 45 -6.30 6.49 -3.40
CA ALA A 45 -6.96 5.79 -4.49
C ALA A 45 -6.00 5.65 -5.67
N VAL A 46 -5.90 4.46 -6.26
CA VAL A 46 -5.08 4.22 -7.45
C VAL A 46 -5.82 4.70 -8.69
N LYS A 47 -5.15 5.48 -9.54
CA LYS A 47 -5.71 6.09 -10.74
C LYS A 47 -6.08 5.07 -11.81
N ALA A 48 -5.23 4.06 -11.98
CA ALA A 48 -5.44 2.93 -12.86
C ALA A 48 -5.24 1.64 -12.05
N PRO A 49 -6.32 1.06 -11.49
CA PRO A 49 -6.22 -0.15 -10.69
C PRO A 49 -5.50 -1.27 -11.43
N ALA A 50 -4.54 -1.90 -10.76
CA ALA A 50 -3.70 -2.94 -11.35
C ALA A 50 -3.15 -3.87 -10.27
N ASP A 51 -2.83 -5.11 -10.66
CA ASP A 51 -2.13 -6.08 -9.82
C ASP A 51 -0.75 -6.41 -10.41
N PRO A 52 0.24 -5.50 -10.28
CA PRO A 52 1.52 -5.66 -10.93
C PRO A 52 2.32 -6.84 -10.35
N GLU A 53 3.12 -7.47 -11.21
CA GLU A 53 4.14 -8.43 -10.78
C GLU A 53 5.32 -7.67 -10.17
N LEU A 54 5.78 -8.12 -9.02
CA LEU A 54 6.95 -7.64 -8.30
C LEU A 54 8.22 -8.34 -8.80
N GLU A 55 9.40 -7.86 -8.38
CA GLU A 55 10.69 -8.43 -8.80
C GLU A 55 10.82 -9.94 -8.58
N ASN A 56 10.20 -10.48 -7.53
CA ASN A 56 10.23 -11.91 -7.23
C ASN A 56 9.21 -12.75 -8.02
N GLY A 57 8.48 -12.16 -8.97
CA GLY A 57 7.40 -12.82 -9.72
C GLY A 57 6.13 -13.03 -8.90
N ASN A 58 6.07 -12.49 -7.69
CA ASN A 58 4.84 -12.43 -6.89
C ASN A 58 4.02 -11.23 -7.35
N ARG A 59 2.70 -11.35 -7.34
CA ARG A 59 1.84 -10.18 -7.55
C ARG A 59 1.71 -9.34 -6.29
N LEU A 60 1.44 -8.05 -6.47
CA LEU A 60 1.25 -7.10 -5.37
C LEU A 60 0.08 -7.48 -4.45
N CYS A 61 -1.00 -8.01 -5.02
CA CYS A 61 -2.12 -8.54 -4.26
C CYS A 61 -2.40 -10.00 -4.63
N GLY A 62 -2.30 -10.33 -5.92
CA GLY A 62 -2.53 -11.68 -6.46
C GLY A 62 -4.00 -12.13 -6.46
N SER A 63 -4.89 -11.37 -5.83
CA SER A 63 -6.33 -11.67 -5.73
C SER A 63 -7.20 -10.76 -6.61
N GLY A 64 -6.62 -9.74 -7.25
CA GLY A 64 -7.33 -8.77 -8.07
C GLY A 64 -6.56 -7.46 -8.19
N ASP A 65 -7.06 -6.55 -9.04
CA ASP A 65 -6.48 -5.24 -9.26
C ASP A 65 -6.53 -4.39 -7.99
N VAL A 66 -5.43 -3.73 -7.64
CA VAL A 66 -5.33 -2.88 -6.45
C VAL A 66 -5.98 -1.53 -6.75
N HIS A 67 -7.03 -1.21 -6.01
CA HIS A 67 -7.77 0.05 -6.11
C HIS A 67 -7.34 1.08 -5.08
N TYR A 68 -6.88 0.63 -3.91
CA TYR A 68 -6.46 1.52 -2.83
C TYR A 68 -5.17 1.03 -2.16
N LEU A 69 -4.44 2.01 -1.63
CA LEU A 69 -3.18 1.84 -0.94
C LEU A 69 -3.23 2.64 0.36
N ALA A 70 -2.90 2.01 1.48
CA ALA A 70 -2.77 2.69 2.76
C ALA A 70 -1.32 2.61 3.23
N SER A 71 -0.77 3.71 3.72
CA SER A 71 0.58 3.77 4.28
C SER A 71 0.59 4.40 5.67
N TRP A 72 1.29 3.78 6.62
CA TRP A 72 1.43 4.31 7.97
C TRP A 72 2.80 4.03 8.57
N ALA A 73 3.21 4.87 9.53
CA ALA A 73 4.46 4.67 10.26
C ALA A 73 4.39 3.42 11.13
N ALA A 74 5.43 2.61 11.10
CA ALA A 74 5.55 1.36 11.82
C ALA A 74 6.88 1.35 12.60
N PRO A 75 6.92 2.02 13.76
CA PRO A 75 8.15 2.22 14.53
C PRO A 75 8.77 0.92 15.06
N GLU A 76 7.98 -0.17 15.09
CA GLU A 76 8.46 -1.51 15.43
C GLU A 76 9.45 -2.09 14.40
N ILE A 77 9.43 -1.60 13.16
CA ILE A 77 10.33 -2.01 12.08
C ILE A 77 11.60 -1.13 12.07
N GLY A 78 11.52 0.11 12.55
CA GLY A 78 12.64 1.04 12.66
C GLY A 78 12.18 2.48 12.84
N GLU A 79 13.12 3.41 13.13
CA GLU A 79 12.80 4.84 13.32
C GLU A 79 12.11 5.48 12.11
N THR A 80 12.43 5.01 10.91
CA THR A 80 11.82 5.40 9.62
C THR A 80 10.92 4.32 9.04
N GLY A 81 10.64 3.26 9.81
CA GLY A 81 9.88 2.11 9.33
C GLY A 81 8.44 2.50 9.01
N PHE A 82 7.92 2.00 7.90
CA PHE A 82 6.52 2.21 7.50
C PHE A 82 5.96 0.96 6.84
N ILE A 83 4.64 0.81 6.91
CA ILE A 83 3.90 -0.28 6.28
C ILE A 83 3.06 0.30 5.15
N VAL A 84 2.97 -0.46 4.07
CA VAL A 84 2.08 -0.22 2.94
C VAL A 84 1.15 -1.41 2.80
N ALA A 85 -0.16 -1.18 2.94
CA ALA A 85 -1.20 -2.16 2.70
C ALA A 85 -1.94 -1.87 1.40
N VAL A 86 -2.36 -2.93 0.71
CA VAL A 86 -3.03 -2.86 -0.59
C VAL A 86 -4.41 -3.50 -0.51
N PHE A 87 -5.36 -2.92 -1.26
CA PHE A 87 -6.78 -3.28 -1.21
C PHE A 87 -7.35 -3.34 -2.64
N THR A 88 -8.23 -4.32 -2.87
CA THR A 88 -8.88 -4.56 -4.17
C THR A 88 -10.36 -4.19 -4.19
N GLY A 89 -10.89 -3.69 -3.06
CA GLY A 89 -12.31 -3.30 -2.98
C GLY A 89 -12.62 -2.03 -3.77
N ASP A 90 -13.88 -1.88 -4.19
CA ASP A 90 -14.38 -0.69 -4.88
C ASP A 90 -14.66 0.50 -3.94
N ALA A 91 -14.60 0.28 -2.62
CA ALA A 91 -14.84 1.29 -1.61
C ALA A 91 -13.53 1.62 -0.86
N PRO A 92 -13.37 2.87 -0.41
CA PRO A 92 -12.18 3.26 0.32
C PRO A 92 -12.06 2.48 1.63
N PRO A 93 -10.93 1.83 1.90
CA PRO A 93 -10.75 1.02 3.09
C PRO A 93 -10.66 1.92 4.32
N GLN A 94 -11.27 1.46 5.42
CA GLN A 94 -11.19 2.14 6.72
C GLN A 94 -10.30 1.41 7.73
N SER A 95 -9.96 0.15 7.45
CA SER A 95 -9.15 -0.68 8.34
C SER A 95 -8.34 -1.73 7.59
N ASP A 96 -7.29 -2.27 8.22
CA ASP A 96 -6.43 -3.30 7.64
C ASP A 96 -7.13 -4.66 7.45
N ALA A 97 -8.33 -4.85 8.00
CA ALA A 97 -9.08 -6.11 7.94
C ALA A 97 -9.39 -6.59 6.51
N GLU A 98 -9.52 -5.66 5.55
CA GLU A 98 -9.82 -5.97 4.15
C GLU A 98 -8.59 -5.87 3.24
N MET A 99 -7.39 -5.74 3.81
CA MET A 99 -6.16 -5.72 3.01
C MET A 99 -5.93 -7.09 2.38
N CYS A 100 -5.52 -7.10 1.12
CA CYS A 100 -5.14 -8.35 0.47
C CYS A 100 -3.66 -8.69 0.66
N ALA A 101 -2.80 -7.66 0.80
CA ALA A 101 -1.41 -7.82 1.17
C ALA A 101 -0.90 -6.58 1.91
N SER A 102 0.18 -6.76 2.67
CA SER A 102 0.91 -5.68 3.31
C SER A 102 2.41 -5.90 3.22
N TYR A 103 3.15 -4.80 3.17
CA TYR A 103 4.57 -4.74 2.94
C TYR A 103 5.21 -3.77 3.92
N ALA A 104 6.30 -4.20 4.56
CA ALA A 104 7.06 -3.44 5.54
C ALA A 104 8.34 -2.91 4.90
N TYR A 105 8.63 -1.62 5.09
CA TYR A 105 9.81 -0.94 4.56
C TYR A 105 10.56 -0.21 5.68
N GLN A 106 11.86 0.01 5.49
CA GLN A 106 12.76 0.69 6.42
C GLN A 106 13.69 1.66 5.71
#